data_AF-A0A8J6NEG1-F1
#
_entry.id   AF-A0A8J6NEG1-F1
#
_cell.length_a   1.000
_cell.length_b   1.000
_cell.length_c   1.000
_cell.angle_alpha   90.00
_cell.angle_beta   90.00
_cell.angle_gamma   90.00
#
_symmetry.space_group_name_H-M   'P 1'
#
loop_
_entity.id
_entity.type
_entity.pdbx_description
1 polymer ?
#
loop_
_entity_poly.entity_id
_entity_poly.type
_entity_poly.pdbx_seq_one_letter_code
_entity_poly.pdbx_strand_id
1 'polypeptide(L)' 'MSTGMQPSGDKMRKVLCWVSETLEAHPEKKRIDVFKEAEVRFDLTPRECEFLDSHFASEDLTEESGCT' A
#
# COMPACT_ATOMS: atom_id res chain seq x y z
N MET A 1 -6.31 -14.48 22.80
CA MET A 1 -5.21 -13.53 23.09
C MET A 1 -4.39 -13.50 21.81
N SER A 2 -4.65 -12.53 20.94
CA SER A 2 -4.16 -12.56 19.56
C SER A 2 -2.71 -12.12 19.51
N THR A 3 -1.80 -13.09 19.48
CA THR A 3 -0.38 -12.93 19.19
C THR A 3 -0.13 -12.92 17.69
N GLY A 4 0.68 -11.99 17.18
CA GLY A 4 1.22 -12.05 15.82
C GLY A 4 1.90 -10.76 15.38
N MET A 5 3.15 -10.59 15.78
CA MET A 5 4.07 -9.53 15.33
C MET A 5 4.10 -9.39 13.81
N GLN A 6 3.98 -8.16 13.29
CA GLN A 6 4.80 -7.67 12.16
C GLN A 6 4.90 -6.12 12.27
N PRO A 7 5.99 -5.55 12.82
CA PRO A 7 6.21 -4.09 12.82
C PRO A 7 6.42 -3.52 11.40
N SER A 8 6.73 -4.37 10.41
CA SER A 8 6.93 -3.96 9.00
C SER A 8 5.62 -3.57 8.29
N GLY A 9 4.49 -4.16 8.70
CA GLY A 9 3.19 -3.90 8.06
C GLY A 9 2.52 -2.59 8.47
N ASP A 10 2.98 -1.91 9.52
CA ASP A 10 2.29 -0.72 10.03
C ASP A 10 2.41 0.49 9.11
N LYS A 11 3.61 0.66 8.53
CA LYS A 11 3.87 1.65 7.48
C LYS A 11 3.04 1.34 6.23
N MET A 12 3.03 0.07 5.80
CA MET A 12 2.22 -0.38 4.66
C MET A 12 0.72 -0.12 4.87
N ARG A 13 0.17 -0.45 6.05
CA ARG A 13 -1.24 -0.20 6.37
C ARG A 13 -1.58 1.29 6.35
N LYS A 14 -0.70 2.15 6.89
CA LYS A 14 -0.87 3.61 6.85
C LYS A 14 -0.85 4.16 5.43
N VAL A 15 0.05 3.63 4.59
CA VAL A 15 0.15 3.99 3.18
C VAL A 15 -1.12 3.56 2.44
N LEU A 16 -1.54 2.31 2.58
CA LEU A 16 -2.74 1.78 1.96
C LEU A 16 -3.99 2.59 2.32
N CYS A 17 -4.17 2.87 3.62
CA CYS A 17 -5.29 3.70 4.11
C CYS A 17 -5.24 5.11 3.51
N TRP A 18 -4.07 5.75 3.52
CA TRP A 18 -3.93 7.09 2.98
C TRP A 18 -4.14 7.14 1.47
N VAL A 19 -3.63 6.14 0.73
CA VAL A 19 -3.80 6.03 -0.72
C VAL A 19 -5.28 5.81 -1.06
N SER A 20 -5.99 4.93 -0.35
CA SER A 20 -7.43 4.72 -0.59
C SER A 20 -8.22 5.99 -0.30
N GLU A 21 -8.00 6.64 0.85
CA GLU A 21 -8.65 7.91 1.19
C GLU A 21 -8.38 9.00 0.14
N THR A 22 -7.15 9.06 -0.38
CA THR A 22 -6.76 10.07 -1.39
C THR A 22 -7.37 9.77 -2.75
N LEU A 23 -7.45 8.50 -3.15
CA LEU A 23 -8.10 8.08 -4.40
C LEU A 23 -9.61 8.30 -4.35
N GLU A 24 -10.24 8.06 -3.20
CA GLU A 24 -11.66 8.32 -2.96
C GLU A 24 -11.97 9.82 -2.93
N ALA A 25 -11.12 10.62 -2.28
CA ALA A 25 -11.28 12.07 -2.21
C ALA A 25 -10.98 12.78 -3.55
N HIS A 26 -10.08 12.23 -4.35
CA HIS A 26 -9.64 12.80 -5.62
C HIS A 26 -9.72 11.77 -6.76
N PRO A 27 -10.92 11.44 -7.25
CA PRO A 27 -11.07 10.53 -8.39
C PRO A 27 -10.48 11.09 -9.70
N GLU A 28 -10.18 12.39 -9.74
CA GLU A 28 -9.45 13.04 -10.85
C GLU A 28 -7.95 12.74 -10.83
N LYS A 29 -7.38 12.41 -9.66
CA LYS A 29 -5.96 12.11 -9.53
C LYS A 29 -5.68 10.69 -9.99
N LYS A 30 -4.60 10.53 -10.74
CA LYS A 30 -4.12 9.21 -11.15
C LYS A 30 -3.44 8.52 -9.97
N ARG A 31 -3.58 7.20 -9.91
CA ARG A 31 -2.91 6.31 -8.93
C ARG A 31 -1.41 6.61 -8.83
N ILE A 32 -0.75 6.80 -9.99
CA ILE A 32 0.67 7.19 -10.09
C ILE A 32 1.01 8.46 -9.30
N ASP A 33 0.12 9.47 -9.31
CA ASP A 33 0.37 10.73 -8.62
C ASP A 33 0.24 10.56 -7.10
N VAL A 34 -0.79 9.83 -6.67
CA VAL A 34 -1.00 9.46 -5.26
C VAL A 34 0.15 8.59 -4.74
N PHE A 35 0.65 7.64 -5.54
CA PHE A 35 1.79 6.82 -5.14
C PHE A 35 3.09 7.61 -5.05
N LYS A 36 3.34 8.59 -5.93
CA LYS A 36 4.49 9.48 -5.82
C LYS A 36 4.43 10.33 -4.56
N GLU A 37 3.25 10.87 -4.22
CA GLU A 37 3.06 11.58 -2.95
C GLU A 37 3.29 10.64 -1.76
N ALA A 38 2.79 9.41 -1.82
CA ALA A 38 3.02 8.40 -0.79
C ALA A 38 4.50 8.00 -0.68
N GLU A 39 5.23 7.91 -1.80
CA GLU A 39 6.65 7.56 -1.86
C GLU A 39 7.49 8.57 -1.07
N VAL A 40 7.27 9.86 -1.32
CA VAL A 40 7.98 10.92 -0.61
C VAL A 40 7.49 11.06 0.84
N ARG A 41 6.19 10.88 1.09
CA ARG A 41 5.59 11.11 2.42
C ARG A 41 5.88 9.98 3.41
N PHE A 42 5.86 8.74 2.94
CA PHE A 42 6.06 7.55 3.77
C PHE A 42 7.42 6.90 3.56
N ASP A 43 8.26 7.43 2.65
CA ASP A 43 9.55 6.85 2.28
C ASP A 43 9.39 5.46 1.63
N LEU A 44 8.39 5.33 0.74
CA LEU A 44 8.22 4.07 -0.01
C LEU A 44 9.39 3.91 -0.98
N THR A 45 9.71 2.67 -1.28
CA THR A 45 10.59 2.40 -2.43
C THR A 45 9.76 2.24 -3.70
N PRO A 46 10.34 2.44 -4.89
CA PRO A 46 9.65 2.19 -6.16
C PRO A 46 9.10 0.77 -6.26
N ARG A 47 9.75 -0.19 -5.58
CA ARG A 47 9.26 -1.57 -5.41
C ARG A 47 7.92 -1.64 -4.66
N GLU A 48 7.73 -0.83 -3.63
CA GLU A 48 6.48 -0.79 -2.87
C GLU A 48 5.38 -0.04 -3.64
N CYS A 49 5.73 0.99 -4.42
CA CYS A 49 4.80 1.62 -5.36
C CYS A 49 4.25 0.62 -6.39
N GLU A 50 5.11 -0.19 -7.01
CA GLU A 50 4.68 -1.27 -7.94
C GLU A 50 3.82 -2.32 -7.25
N PHE A 51 4.16 -2.68 -6.00
CA PHE A 51 3.36 -3.60 -5.21
C PHE A 51 1.96 -3.05 -4.94
N LEU A 52 1.86 -1.79 -4.53
CA LEU A 52 0.58 -1.12 -4.30
C LEU A 52 -0.23 -1.04 -5.59
N ASP A 53 0.36 -0.60 -6.71
CA ASP A 53 -0.34 -0.52 -7.99
C ASP A 53 -0.87 -1.88 -8.44
N SER A 54 -0.06 -2.95 -8.30
CA SER A 54 -0.51 -4.32 -8.57
C SER A 54 -1.64 -4.77 -7.64
N HIS A 55 -1.56 -4.43 -6.34
CA HIS A 55 -2.56 -4.78 -5.33
C HIS A 55 -3.90 -4.06 -5.56
N PHE A 56 -3.86 -2.78 -5.96
CA PHE A 56 -5.05 -1.99 -6.31
C PHE A 56 -5.56 -2.29 -7.73
N ALA A 57 -4.75 -2.86 -8.62
CA ALA A 57 -5.16 -3.32 -9.95
C ALA A 57 -5.71 -4.75 -9.95
N SER A 58 -5.26 -5.58 -9.00
CA SER A 58 -5.66 -6.97 -8.83
C SER A 58 -6.16 -7.16 -7.39
N GLU A 59 -7.43 -6.85 -7.12
CA GLU A 59 -8.08 -7.05 -5.81
C GLU A 59 -8.18 -8.53 -5.34
N ASP A 60 -7.46 -9.44 -5.99
CA ASP A 60 -7.30 -10.82 -5.55
C ASP A 60 -5.87 -11.21 -5.95
N LEU A 61 -4.98 -11.38 -4.97
CA LEU A 61 -4.10 -12.54 -4.86
C LEU A 61 -2.92 -12.30 -3.91
N THR A 62 -2.86 -13.23 -2.95
CA THR A 62 -1.71 -13.65 -2.14
C THR A 62 -1.41 -12.85 -0.88
N GLU A 63 -2.14 -13.23 0.17
CA GLU A 63 -1.54 -13.70 1.42
C GLU A 63 -0.08 -14.16 1.22
N GLU A 64 0.78 -13.68 2.10
CA GLU A 64 2.18 -14.06 2.19
C GLU A 64 2.35 -15.57 2.03
N SER A 65 3.03 -15.94 0.94
CA SER A 65 3.81 -17.16 0.85
C SER A 65 5.00 -17.05 1.82
N GLY A 66 4.72 -17.01 3.12
CA GLY A 66 5.69 -17.12 4.19
C GLY A 66 5.84 -18.59 4.54
N CYS A 67 6.90 -19.21 4.03
CA CYS A 67 7.35 -20.54 4.38
C CYS A 67 7.32 -20.78 5.90
N THR A 68 6.56 -21.78 6.37
CA THR A 68 6.84 -22.56 7.59
C THR A 68 6.30 -23.97 7.44
#